data_AF-B7P4Z1-F1
#
_entry.id   AF-B7P4Z1-F1
#
_cell.length_a   1.000
_cell.length_b   1.000
_cell.length_c   1.000
_cell.angle_alpha   90.00
_cell.angle_beta   90.00
_cell.angle_gamma   90.00
#
_symmetry.space_group_name_H-M   'P 1'
#
loop_
_entity.id
_entity.type
_entity.pdbx_description
1 polymer ?
#
loop_
_entity_poly.entity_id
_entity_poly.type
_entity_poly.pdbx_seq_one_letter_code
_entity_poly.pdbx_strand_id
1 'polypeptide(L)'
;MGACIDEFPPPDLEPGKRLDIYGRSFLIYDCDDFTKNFYRETLGVTHFNVVDVDVREEERPKQRIPPYNGFGSPEDTLQSVLRITPRRMRKDSRQSLENEGIVLRFQAALVRGPT
;
A
#
# COMPACT_ATOMS: atom_id res chain seq x y z
N MET A 1 -16.80 31.90 -2.16
CA MET A 1 -18.25 31.64 -2.29
C MET A 1 -18.41 30.29 -2.95
N GLY A 2 -18.87 29.28 -2.23
CA GLY A 2 -19.10 27.93 -2.79
C GLY A 2 -19.88 27.16 -1.75
N ALA A 3 -21.10 26.78 -2.09
CA ALA A 3 -22.19 26.51 -1.15
C ALA A 3 -21.88 25.37 -0.17
N CYS A 4 -22.12 25.62 1.12
CA CYS A 4 -22.50 24.56 2.06
C CYS A 4 -23.84 24.01 1.55
N ILE A 5 -23.80 22.81 0.98
CA ILE A 5 -25.01 22.05 0.66
C ILE A 5 -25.01 20.85 1.60
N ASP A 6 -25.87 20.93 2.62
CA ASP A 6 -26.05 19.91 3.65
C ASP A 6 -26.77 18.66 3.11
N GLU A 7 -27.43 18.73 1.95
CA GLU A 7 -28.16 17.61 1.34
C GLU A 7 -28.11 17.65 -0.20
N PHE A 8 -27.93 16.47 -0.81
CA PHE A 8 -27.96 16.25 -2.24
C PHE A 8 -29.21 15.43 -2.62
N PRO A 9 -30.19 16.03 -3.31
CA PRO A 9 -31.36 15.28 -3.77
C PRO A 9 -30.99 14.35 -4.94
N PRO A 10 -31.81 13.32 -5.23
CA PRO A 10 -31.53 12.37 -6.30
C PRO A 10 -31.17 12.97 -7.68
N PRO A 11 -31.80 14.06 -8.16
CA PRO A 11 -31.45 14.67 -9.46
C PRO A 11 -30.02 15.23 -9.54
N ASP A 12 -29.36 15.49 -8.41
CA ASP A 12 -27.98 15.95 -8.37
C ASP A 12 -26.95 14.80 -8.45
N LEU A 13 -27.40 13.56 -8.29
CA LEU A 13 -26.56 12.35 -8.25
C LEU A 13 -26.59 11.57 -9.58
N GLU A 14 -26.54 12.30 -10.70
CA GLU A 14 -26.55 11.70 -12.04
C GLU A 14 -25.14 11.31 -12.53
N PRO A 15 -24.98 10.18 -13.24
CA PRO A 15 -23.73 9.83 -13.91
C PRO A 15 -23.25 10.94 -14.85
N GLY A 16 -21.97 11.29 -14.74
CA GLY A 16 -21.32 12.37 -15.47
C GLY A 16 -21.24 13.70 -14.69
N LYS A 17 -21.98 13.86 -13.59
CA LYS A 17 -21.87 15.07 -12.73
C LYS A 17 -20.71 14.98 -11.75
N ARG A 18 -20.18 16.15 -11.39
CA ARG A 18 -19.19 16.32 -10.32
C ARG A 18 -19.86 16.88 -9.07
N LEU A 19 -19.45 16.36 -7.93
CA LEU A 19 -20.06 16.58 -6.63
C LEU A 19 -18.96 16.95 -5.62
N ASP A 20 -19.11 18.08 -4.92
CA ASP A 20 -18.17 18.46 -3.88
C ASP A 20 -18.69 18.01 -2.51
N ILE A 21 -18.09 16.95 -1.94
CA ILE A 21 -18.40 16.47 -0.58
C ILE A 21 -17.21 16.76 0.32
N TYR A 22 -17.42 17.47 1.44
CA TYR A 22 -16.39 17.78 2.44
C TYR A 22 -15.10 18.39 1.83
N GLY A 23 -15.27 19.27 0.85
CA GLY A 23 -14.14 19.94 0.17
C GLY A 23 -13.38 19.04 -0.82
N ARG A 24 -13.93 17.88 -1.18
CA ARG A 24 -13.38 16.98 -2.21
C ARG A 24 -14.37 16.83 -3.35
N SER A 25 -13.88 17.02 -4.58
CA SER A 25 -14.66 16.83 -5.80
C SER A 25 -14.67 15.36 -6.22
N PHE A 26 -15.83 14.75 -6.28
CA PHE A 26 -16.07 13.39 -6.78
C PHE A 26 -16.73 13.43 -8.15
N LEU A 27 -16.38 12.50 -9.03
CA LEU A 27 -17.06 12.28 -10.30
C LEU A 27 -17.89 10.99 -10.20
N ILE A 28 -19.18 11.08 -10.46
CA ILE A 28 -20.04 9.91 -10.57
C ILE A 28 -19.86 9.36 -11.99
N TYR A 29 -19.18 8.22 -12.13
CA TYR A 29 -18.84 7.67 -13.45
C TYR A 29 -19.91 6.70 -14.00
N ASP A 30 -20.51 5.89 -13.13
CA ASP A 30 -21.60 4.96 -13.45
C ASP A 30 -22.49 4.71 -12.21
N CYS A 31 -23.66 4.12 -12.43
CA CYS A 31 -24.58 3.69 -11.39
C CYS A 31 -25.11 2.26 -11.66
N ASP A 32 -25.53 1.57 -10.61
CA ASP A 32 -26.04 0.20 -10.69
C ASP A 32 -27.41 0.14 -11.42
N ASP A 33 -27.78 -1.03 -11.93
CA ASP A 33 -29.02 -1.23 -12.69
C ASP A 33 -30.28 -0.89 -11.88
N PHE A 34 -30.25 -1.14 -10.56
CA PHE A 34 -31.34 -0.74 -9.68
C PHE A 34 -31.54 0.78 -9.70
N THR A 35 -30.44 1.53 -9.56
CA THR A 35 -30.48 3.00 -9.55
C THR A 35 -30.89 3.55 -10.91
N LYS A 36 -30.43 2.94 -12.02
CA LYS A 36 -30.85 3.28 -13.38
C LYS A 36 -32.37 3.15 -13.55
N ASN A 37 -32.97 2.08 -13.01
CA ASN A 37 -34.43 1.89 -13.07
C ASN A 37 -35.18 2.91 -12.22
N PHE A 38 -34.69 3.22 -11.01
CA PHE A 38 -35.28 4.28 -10.18
C PHE A 38 -35.31 5.64 -10.91
N TYR A 39 -34.23 6.01 -11.60
CA TYR A 39 -34.15 7.24 -12.39
C TYR A 39 -35.11 7.25 -13.59
N ARG A 40 -35.31 6.09 -14.25
CA ARG A 40 -36.27 5.95 -15.35
C ARG A 40 -37.71 6.11 -14.87
N GLU A 41 -38.06 5.46 -13.76
CA GLU A 41 -39.44 5.41 -13.23
C GLU A 41 -39.84 6.71 -12.54
N THR A 42 -38.96 7.28 -11.73
CA THR A 42 -39.28 8.44 -10.87
C THR A 42 -39.00 9.77 -11.55
N LEU A 43 -37.92 9.85 -12.33
CA LEU A 43 -37.40 11.09 -12.90
C LEU A 43 -37.49 11.14 -14.44
N GLY A 44 -37.90 10.04 -15.09
CA GLY A 44 -38.02 9.95 -16.55
C GLY A 44 -36.67 9.99 -17.30
N VAL A 45 -35.56 9.79 -16.60
CA VAL A 45 -34.21 9.88 -17.19
C VAL A 45 -33.90 8.58 -17.93
N THR A 46 -33.76 8.66 -19.24
CA THR A 46 -33.51 7.50 -20.12
C THR A 46 -32.07 7.43 -20.61
N HIS A 47 -31.34 8.53 -20.58
CA HIS A 47 -29.97 8.63 -21.07
C HIS A 47 -29.01 8.93 -19.91
N PHE A 48 -28.06 8.03 -19.66
CA PHE A 48 -27.02 8.20 -18.65
C PHE A 48 -25.69 8.42 -19.36
N ASN A 49 -24.99 9.50 -19.00
CA ASN A 49 -23.64 9.76 -19.50
C ASN A 49 -22.64 8.93 -18.70
N VAL A 50 -22.50 7.66 -19.05
CA VAL A 50 -21.51 6.77 -18.44
C VAL A 50 -20.13 7.22 -18.90
N VAL A 51 -19.27 7.55 -17.94
CA VAL A 51 -17.88 7.93 -18.20
C VAL A 51 -17.02 6.69 -17.96
N ASP A 52 -16.36 6.20 -18.99
CA ASP A 52 -15.38 5.13 -18.84
C ASP A 52 -14.15 5.69 -18.12
N VAL A 53 -13.98 5.32 -16.85
CA VAL A 53 -12.87 5.75 -16.01
C VAL A 53 -11.91 4.57 -15.87
N ASP A 54 -10.77 4.66 -16.55
CA ASP A 54 -9.62 3.79 -16.27
C ASP A 54 -9.12 4.12 -14.85
N VAL A 55 -9.59 3.35 -13.86
CA VAL A 55 -9.10 3.45 -12.49
C VAL A 55 -7.70 2.85 -12.48
N ARG A 56 -6.71 3.67 -12.86
CA ARG A 56 -5.32 3.32 -12.73
C ARG A 56 -5.01 3.15 -11.25
N GLU A 57 -4.92 1.89 -10.81
CA GLU A 57 -4.49 1.57 -9.47
C GLU A 57 -3.03 2.04 -9.33
N GLU A 58 -2.82 3.18 -8.68
CA GLU A 58 -1.47 3.69 -8.47
C GLU A 58 -0.70 2.67 -7.63
N GLU A 59 0.41 2.16 -8.16
CA GLU A 59 1.28 1.28 -7.41
C GLU A 59 1.73 2.01 -6.14
N ARG A 60 1.29 1.52 -4.98
CA ARG A 60 1.74 2.07 -3.69
C ARG A 60 3.27 2.14 -3.69
N PRO A 61 3.87 3.27 -3.30
CA PRO A 61 5.31 3.42 -3.31
C PRO A 61 5.94 2.32 -2.44
N LYS A 62 6.80 1.51 -3.05
CA LYS A 62 7.53 0.45 -2.34
C LYS A 62 8.48 1.10 -1.34
N GLN A 63 8.28 0.84 -0.04
CA GLN A 63 9.16 1.35 1.00
C GLN A 63 10.55 0.74 0.83
N ARG A 64 11.59 1.59 0.82
CA ARG A 64 12.99 1.15 0.79
C ARG A 64 13.39 0.70 2.19
N ILE A 65 14.21 -0.36 2.28
CA ILE A 65 14.78 -0.79 3.55
C ILE A 65 15.72 0.32 4.05
N PRO A 66 15.56 0.82 5.29
CA PRO A 66 16.43 1.85 5.85
C PRO A 66 17.86 1.31 6.07
N PRO A 67 18.86 2.20 6.16
CA PRO A 67 20.21 1.81 6.52
C PRO A 67 20.24 1.19 7.93
N TYR A 68 21.20 0.28 8.15
CA TYR A 68 21.42 -0.36 9.44
C TYR A 68 21.73 0.67 10.53
N ASN A 69 21.06 0.56 11.68
CA ASN A 69 21.09 1.55 12.76
C ASN A 69 22.23 1.33 13.78
N GLY A 70 23.09 0.33 13.58
CA GLY A 70 24.21 0.03 14.48
C GLY A 70 23.86 -0.84 15.69
N PHE A 71 22.59 -1.25 15.87
CA PHE A 71 22.16 -2.09 16.97
C PHE A 71 21.82 -3.51 16.52
N GLY A 72 22.35 -4.51 17.22
CA GLY A 72 22.08 -5.92 16.95
C GLY A 72 22.89 -6.48 15.78
N SER A 73 22.30 -7.40 15.02
CA SER A 73 22.84 -7.86 13.75
C SER A 73 22.04 -7.23 12.60
N PRO A 74 22.63 -7.02 11.41
CA PRO A 74 21.91 -6.43 10.28
C PRO A 74 20.65 -7.22 9.90
N GLU A 75 20.67 -8.54 10.12
CA GLU A 75 19.52 -9.41 9.88
C GLU A 75 18.40 -9.23 10.91
N ASP A 76 18.73 -8.92 12.18
CA ASP A 76 17.76 -8.65 13.24
C ASP A 76 17.03 -7.32 13.01
N THR A 77 17.77 -6.28 12.64
CA THR A 77 17.20 -4.98 12.23
C THR A 77 16.26 -5.15 11.03
N LEU A 78 16.61 -6.01 10.07
CA LEU A 78 15.76 -6.28 8.91
C LEU A 78 14.41 -6.90 9.30
N GLN A 79 14.37 -7.81 10.30
CA GLN A 79 13.10 -8.38 10.77
C GLN A 79 12.17 -7.33 11.39
N SER A 80 12.71 -6.32 12.08
CA SER A 80 11.93 -5.20 12.62
C SER A 80 11.31 -4.34 11.52
N VAL A 81 11.98 -4.19 10.37
CA VAL A 81 11.45 -3.46 9.21
C VAL A 81 10.34 -4.25 8.52
N LEU A 82 10.47 -5.57 8.46
CA LEU A 82 9.52 -6.44 7.76
C LEU A 82 8.24 -6.73 8.57
N ARG A 83 8.28 -6.63 9.91
CA ARG A 83 7.17 -7.01 10.79
C ARG A 83 7.07 -6.13 12.03
N ILE A 84 5.83 -5.80 12.41
CA ILE A 84 5.50 -5.09 13.68
C ILE A 84 5.96 -5.90 14.90
N THR A 85 5.74 -7.22 14.86
CA THR A 85 6.23 -8.12 15.91
C THR A 85 7.41 -8.91 15.35
N PRO A 86 8.65 -8.61 15.78
CA PRO A 86 9.83 -9.31 15.28
C PRO A 86 9.73 -10.78 15.67
N ARG A 87 9.99 -11.66 14.69
CA ARG A 87 10.07 -13.10 14.95
C ARG A 87 11.50 -13.46 15.24
N ARG A 88 11.71 -14.40 16.18
CA ARG A 88 13.03 -14.99 16.43
C ARG A 88 13.57 -15.53 15.10
N MET A 89 14.72 -15.02 14.71
CA MET A 89 15.47 -15.45 13.54
C MET A 89 15.68 -16.96 13.56
N ARG A 90 15.37 -17.63 12.46
CA ARG A 90 15.72 -19.03 12.28
C ARG A 90 17.18 -19.08 11.85
N LYS A 91 18.04 -19.52 12.76
CA LYS A 91 19.41 -19.91 12.40
C LYS A 91 19.33 -21.10 11.46
N ASP A 92 20.23 -21.19 10.47
CA ASP A 92 20.34 -22.36 9.61
C ASP A 92 20.69 -23.59 10.46
N SER A 93 19.66 -24.33 10.85
CA SER A 93 19.78 -25.43 11.81
C SER A 93 20.66 -26.55 11.25
N ARG A 94 20.66 -26.73 9.92
CA ARG A 94 21.55 -27.67 9.23
C ARG A 94 23.01 -27.29 9.40
N GLN A 95 23.38 -26.05 9.04
CA GLN A 95 24.75 -25.60 9.14
C GLN A 95 25.27 -25.60 10.58
N SER A 96 24.41 -25.33 11.57
CA SER A 96 24.77 -25.46 12.98
C SER A 96 25.12 -26.90 13.33
N LEU A 97 24.27 -27.86 12.94
CA LEU A 97 24.45 -29.28 13.23
C LEU A 97 25.66 -29.89 12.50
N GLU A 98 25.85 -29.53 11.22
CA GLU A 98 26.95 -30.05 10.39
C GLU A 98 28.32 -29.55 10.85
N ASN A 99 28.38 -28.34 11.43
CA ASN A 99 29.61 -27.76 11.95
C ASN A 99 29.79 -27.97 13.46
N GLU A 100 28.90 -28.71 14.11
CA GLU A 100 29.06 -29.06 15.53
C GLU A 100 30.36 -29.87 15.72
N GLY A 101 31.27 -29.34 16.53
CA GLY A 101 32.56 -29.97 16.82
C GLY A 101 33.67 -29.70 15.80
N ILE A 102 33.39 -29.01 14.69
CA ILE A 102 34.42 -28.62 13.72
C ILE A 102 35.10 -27.34 14.21
N VAL A 103 36.40 -27.44 14.53
CA VAL A 103 37.22 -26.30 14.99
C VAL A 103 38.36 -26.05 14.02
N LEU A 104 38.34 -24.90 13.36
CA LEU A 104 39.44 -24.46 12.49
C LEU A 104 40.55 -23.80 13.34
N ARG A 105 41.78 -24.29 13.25
CA ARG A 105 42.95 -23.73 13.96
C ARG A 105 43.93 -23.13 12.96
N PHE A 106 44.30 -21.88 13.18
CA PHE A 106 45.25 -21.16 12.33
C PHE A 106 46.33 -20.50 13.19
N GLN A 107 47.52 -20.37 12.62
CA GLN A 107 48.58 -19.51 13.13
C GLN A 107 48.63 -18.27 12.26
N ALA A 108 48.46 -17.10 12.86
CA ALA A 108 48.46 -15.81 12.17
C ALA A 108 49.41 -14.82 12.87
N ALA A 109 50.04 -13.96 12.09
CA ALA A 109 50.82 -12.82 12.59
C ALA A 109 50.30 -11.55 11.91
N LEU A 110 50.06 -10.50 12.69
CA LEU A 110 49.64 -9.21 12.15
C LEU A 110 50.85 -8.54 11.48
N VAL A 111 50.77 -8.33 10.17
CA VAL A 111 51.80 -7.62 9.40
C VAL A 111 51.23 -6.26 9.00
N ARG A 112 52.05 -5.20 9.08
CA ARG A 112 51.66 -3.88 8.53
C ARG A 112 51.60 -3.97 7.01
N GLY A 113 50.47 -3.56 6.42
CA GLY A 113 50.34 -3.44 4.96
C GLY A 113 51.26 -2.35 4.40
N PRO A 114 51.58 -2.42 3.09
CA PRO A 114 52.34 -1.35 2.42
C PRO A 114 51.51 -0.07 2.42
N THR A 115 52.13 1.02 2.88
CA THR A 115 51.61 2.40 2.77
C THR A 115 51.54 2.86 1.33
#